data_AF-A0A813FTZ9-F1
#
_entry.id   AF-A0A813FTZ9-F1
#
_cell.length_a   1.000
_cell.length_b   1.000
_cell.length_c   1.000
_cell.angle_alpha   90.00
_cell.angle_beta   90.00
_cell.angle_gamma   90.00
#
_symmetry.space_group_name_H-M   'P 1'
#
loop_
_entity.id
_entity.type
_entity.pdbx_description
1 polymer ?
#
loop_
_entity_poly.entity_id
_entity_poly.type
_entity_poly.pdbx_seq_one_letter_code
_entity_poly.pdbx_strand_id
1 'polypeptide(L)'
;MGDYVWRPRNVEDSIDPGVHPAVAAMRRKEVGVVRTVDDAITGKRYHGQSRTAQLVDVERLNKIDPTFDPSAFFKQANKLGVHPLDHLERKVDEPSIPGAGGSSSKKDKKEKDKKKKDKKKDKKKKKDKKKQKKKKKSSSSSSSSSSSSSSSSSKGKKRKPEKLSKEDEIEQYKARAHEAMAKRLAIEQQVREKVMRTQMREMQNRAASQRMVPMRPEEGKEMAAMQEQAYFSQFKIMGGKQMPEPT
;
A
#
# COMPACT_ATOMS: atom_id res chain seq x y z
N MET A 1 42.09 32.61 -15.14
CA MET A 1 41.63 31.25 -14.77
C MET A 1 41.72 31.17 -13.26
N GLY A 2 40.61 30.90 -12.56
CA GLY A 2 40.61 30.87 -11.10
C GLY A 2 41.05 29.50 -10.58
N ASP A 3 42.05 29.49 -9.69
CA ASP A 3 42.62 28.27 -9.12
C ASP A 3 41.59 27.56 -8.23
N TYR A 4 41.08 26.43 -8.72
CA TYR A 4 40.18 25.59 -7.94
C TYR A 4 40.98 24.78 -6.92
N VAL A 5 41.07 25.29 -5.69
CA VAL A 5 41.66 24.57 -4.57
C VAL A 5 40.64 23.58 -4.03
N TRP A 6 40.91 22.28 -4.22
CA TRP A 6 40.10 21.22 -3.63
C TRP A 6 40.10 21.35 -2.11
N ARG A 7 38.92 21.57 -1.53
CA ARG A 7 38.69 21.52 -0.08
C ARG A 7 37.71 20.40 0.22
N PRO A 8 37.96 19.57 1.25
CA PRO A 8 37.01 18.55 1.68
C PRO A 8 35.68 19.22 2.02
N ARG A 9 34.58 18.71 1.45
CA ARG A 9 33.25 19.30 1.63
C ARG A 9 32.83 19.20 3.09
N ASN A 10 32.46 20.34 3.66
CA ASN A 10 31.90 20.40 5.00
C ASN A 10 30.51 19.74 4.97
N VAL A 11 30.04 19.22 6.11
CA VAL A 11 28.70 18.61 6.22
C VAL A 11 27.60 19.60 5.81
N GLU A 12 27.83 20.89 6.02
CA GLU A 12 26.89 21.96 5.64
C GLU A 12 26.80 22.15 4.11
N ASP A 13 27.91 22.00 3.39
CA ASP A 13 27.96 22.09 1.91
C ASP A 13 27.39 20.85 1.21
N SER A 14 27.16 19.77 1.97
CA SER A 14 26.55 18.52 1.48
C SER A 14 25.02 18.56 1.54
N ILE A 15 24.44 19.58 2.18
CA ILE A 15 22.99 19.75 2.26
C ILE A 15 22.54 20.46 0.97
N ASP A 16 22.03 19.68 0.02
CA ASP A 16 21.51 20.17 -1.26
C ASP A 16 20.70 21.47 -1.06
N PRO A 17 21.09 22.59 -1.70
CA PRO A 17 20.36 23.84 -1.63
C PRO A 17 19.01 23.68 -2.33
N GLY A 18 18.01 23.27 -1.55
CA GLY A 18 16.68 22.87 -2.05
C GLY A 18 15.99 21.81 -1.20
N VAL A 19 16.70 21.16 -0.29
CA VAL A 19 16.11 20.19 0.64
C VAL A 19 15.30 20.92 1.72
N HIS A 20 14.05 20.50 1.90
CA HIS A 20 13.15 21.08 2.90
C HIS A 20 13.76 20.99 4.32
N PRO A 21 13.64 22.02 5.18
CA PRO A 21 14.30 22.06 6.50
C PRO A 21 14.00 20.83 7.38
N ALA A 22 12.79 20.28 7.27
CA ALA A 22 12.41 19.05 7.96
C ALA A 22 13.25 17.82 7.53
N VAL A 23 13.57 17.71 6.24
CA VAL A 23 14.40 16.62 5.71
C VAL A 23 15.85 16.83 6.10
N ALA A 24 16.34 18.08 6.11
CA ALA A 24 17.67 18.41 6.60
C ALA A 24 17.83 18.07 8.10
N ALA A 25 16.84 18.39 8.93
CA ALA A 25 16.83 18.05 10.35
C ALA A 25 16.81 16.52 10.60
N MET A 26 16.06 15.76 9.80
CA MET A 26 16.07 14.30 9.89
C MET A 26 17.44 13.71 9.55
N ARG A 27 18.09 14.19 8.48
CA ARG A 27 19.44 13.74 8.11
C ARG A 27 20.47 14.09 9.18
N ARG A 28 20.40 15.28 9.78
CA ARG A 28 21.28 15.66 10.90
C ARG A 28 21.14 14.73 12.11
N LYS A 29 19.91 14.28 12.42
CA LYS A 29 19.68 13.30 13.51
C LYS A 29 20.25 11.91 13.20
N GLU A 30 20.17 11.47 11.94
CA GLU A 30 20.67 10.15 11.53
C GLU A 30 22.22 10.08 11.53
N VAL A 31 22.90 11.19 11.28
CA VAL A 31 24.37 11.25 11.26
C VAL A 31 24.99 11.17 12.67
N GLY A 32 24.25 11.55 13.72
CA GLY A 32 24.73 11.52 15.11
C GLY A 32 24.59 10.18 15.84
N VAL A 33 23.94 9.18 15.24
CA VAL A 33 23.79 7.85 15.85
C VAL A 33 25.02 7.02 15.50
N VAL A 34 25.95 6.93 16.45
CA VAL A 34 27.13 6.06 16.36
C VAL A 34 26.64 4.63 16.18
N ARG A 35 26.96 4.01 15.04
CA ARG A 35 26.61 2.61 14.77
C ARG A 35 27.31 1.74 15.79
N THR A 36 26.55 0.94 16.53
CA THR A 36 27.11 -0.06 17.43
C THR A 36 27.75 -1.19 16.63
N VAL A 37 28.75 -1.86 17.21
CA VAL A 37 29.46 -2.97 16.56
C VAL A 37 28.50 -4.12 16.22
N ASP A 38 27.47 -4.33 17.05
CA ASP A 38 26.41 -5.32 16.82
C ASP A 38 25.58 -5.05 15.56
N ASP A 39 25.31 -3.79 15.22
CA ASP A 39 24.60 -3.40 14.00
C ASP A 39 25.45 -3.66 12.73
N ALA A 40 26.78 -3.60 12.86
CA ALA A 40 27.69 -3.93 11.77
C ALA A 40 27.78 -5.44 11.54
N ILE A 41 27.78 -6.24 12.61
CA ILE A 41 27.88 -7.71 12.55
C ILE A 41 26.59 -8.34 12.04
N THR A 42 25.43 -7.85 12.49
CA THR A 42 24.14 -8.48 12.15
C THR A 42 23.67 -8.19 10.73
N GLY A 43 24.37 -7.37 9.95
CA GLY A 43 24.06 -7.10 8.54
C GLY A 43 22.67 -6.49 8.32
N LYS A 44 21.98 -6.09 9.39
CA LYS A 44 20.68 -5.41 9.33
C LYS A 44 20.91 -3.98 8.86
N ARG A 45 21.08 -3.83 7.55
CA ARG A 45 20.78 -2.56 6.89
C ARG A 45 19.29 -2.30 7.15
N TYR A 46 18.97 -1.51 8.17
CA TYR A 46 17.65 -0.89 8.33
C TYR A 46 17.47 0.16 7.22
N HIS A 47 17.33 -0.33 5.99
CA HIS A 47 16.81 0.42 4.86
C HIS A 47 15.40 -0.09 4.59
N GLY A 48 14.42 0.56 5.23
CA GLY A 48 13.06 0.65 4.67
C GLY A 48 11.94 -0.14 5.34
N GLN A 49 12.18 -0.90 6.40
CA GLN A 49 11.13 -1.56 7.19
C GLN A 49 11.56 -1.43 8.67
N SER A 50 10.99 -0.62 9.55
CA SER A 50 9.59 -0.35 9.82
C SER A 50 9.46 1.03 10.47
N ARG A 51 8.91 2.02 9.76
CA ARG A 51 8.49 3.32 10.33
C ARG A 51 7.01 3.30 10.73
N THR A 52 6.46 2.15 11.07
CA THR A 52 5.25 2.10 11.87
C THR A 52 5.71 2.29 13.31
N ALA A 53 5.33 3.42 13.92
CA ALA A 53 5.48 3.66 15.36
C ALA A 53 5.22 2.36 16.11
N GLN A 54 6.07 2.02 17.10
CA GLN A 54 5.97 0.82 17.94
C GLN A 54 4.51 0.41 18.03
N LEU A 55 4.14 -0.59 17.24
CA LEU A 55 2.73 -0.91 17.06
C LEU A 55 2.30 -1.38 18.44
N VAL A 56 1.49 -0.57 19.09
CA VAL A 56 0.93 -0.91 20.39
C VAL A 56 0.25 -2.26 20.19
N ASP A 57 0.76 -3.28 20.87
CA ASP A 57 0.36 -4.66 20.65
C ASP A 57 -1.08 -4.82 21.15
N VAL A 58 -2.03 -4.73 20.21
CA VAL A 58 -3.47 -4.69 20.48
C VAL A 58 -3.91 -5.97 21.19
N GLU A 59 -3.26 -7.10 20.92
CA GLU A 59 -3.54 -8.36 21.60
C GLU A 59 -3.13 -8.33 23.08
N ARG A 60 -2.04 -7.64 23.40
CA ARG A 60 -1.60 -7.45 24.78
C ARG A 60 -2.54 -6.51 25.53
N LEU A 61 -3.04 -5.46 24.89
CA LEU A 61 -4.04 -4.58 25.52
C LEU A 61 -5.38 -5.28 25.75
N ASN A 62 -5.87 -6.06 24.79
CA ASN A 62 -7.12 -6.80 24.96
C ASN A 62 -7.05 -7.85 26.09
N LYS A 63 -5.86 -8.36 26.41
CA LYS A 63 -5.63 -9.25 27.57
C LYS A 63 -5.66 -8.50 28.90
N ILE A 64 -5.21 -7.25 28.92
CA ILE A 64 -5.15 -6.42 30.13
C ILE A 64 -6.52 -5.82 30.43
N ASP A 65 -7.22 -5.35 29.39
CA ASP A 65 -8.57 -4.82 29.49
C ASP A 65 -9.44 -5.33 28.32
N PRO A 66 -10.32 -6.32 28.57
CA PRO A 66 -11.20 -6.87 27.53
C PRO A 66 -12.30 -5.90 27.11
N THR A 67 -12.49 -4.78 27.83
CA THR A 67 -13.46 -3.74 27.45
C THR A 67 -12.87 -2.66 26.54
N PHE A 68 -11.55 -2.70 26.30
CA PHE A 68 -10.87 -1.73 25.44
C PHE A 68 -11.14 -2.01 23.95
N ASP A 69 -12.14 -1.33 23.38
CA ASP A 69 -12.36 -1.28 21.94
C ASP A 69 -11.71 -0.01 21.34
N PRO A 70 -10.63 -0.13 20.54
CA PRO A 70 -9.98 1.03 19.94
C PRO A 70 -10.96 1.85 19.09
N SER A 71 -11.98 1.22 18.49
CA SER A 71 -12.96 1.91 17.67
C SER A 71 -13.95 2.75 18.51
N ALA A 72 -14.22 2.35 19.77
CA ALA A 72 -15.01 3.13 20.71
C ALA A 72 -14.25 4.40 21.15
N PHE A 73 -12.94 4.30 21.36
CA PHE A 73 -12.07 5.42 21.71
C PHE A 73 -12.12 6.54 20.65
N PHE A 74 -11.99 6.19 19.36
CA PHE A 74 -12.09 7.19 18.27
C PHE A 74 -13.48 7.83 18.17
N LYS A 75 -14.55 7.08 18.45
CA LYS A 75 -15.92 7.63 18.45
C LYS A 75 -16.14 8.60 19.61
N GLN A 76 -15.62 8.30 20.80
CA GLN A 76 -15.70 9.20 21.96
C GLN A 76 -14.84 10.45 21.77
N ALA A 77 -13.64 10.32 21.22
CA ALA A 77 -12.74 11.45 20.94
C ALA A 77 -13.41 12.49 20.02
N ASN A 78 -14.13 12.03 18.99
CA ASN A 78 -14.91 12.91 18.11
C ASN A 78 -16.06 13.63 18.82
N LYS A 79 -16.73 12.99 19.78
CA LYS A 79 -17.79 13.62 20.59
C LYS A 79 -17.23 14.70 21.51
N LEU A 80 -16.03 14.48 22.05
CA LEU A 80 -15.33 15.42 22.91
C LEU A 80 -14.62 16.54 22.13
N GLY A 81 -14.63 16.49 20.79
CA GLY A 81 -13.96 17.47 19.93
C GLY A 81 -12.43 17.42 20.02
N VAL A 82 -11.87 16.38 20.65
CA VAL A 82 -10.43 16.17 20.75
C VAL A 82 -10.02 15.25 19.61
N HIS A 83 -9.32 15.78 18.61
CA HIS A 83 -8.77 14.94 17.56
C HIS A 83 -7.59 14.16 18.15
N PRO A 84 -7.59 12.81 18.17
CA PRO A 84 -6.56 12.04 18.87
C PRO A 84 -5.16 12.23 18.28
N LEU A 85 -5.07 12.76 17.05
CA LEU A 85 -3.80 13.10 16.41
C LEU A 85 -3.36 14.56 16.64
N ASP A 86 -4.17 15.39 17.28
CA ASP A 86 -3.84 16.81 17.53
C ASP A 86 -2.62 16.94 18.47
N HIS A 87 -2.42 15.96 19.35
CA HIS A 87 -1.23 15.86 20.22
C HIS A 87 0.04 15.47 19.47
N LEU A 88 -0.08 14.77 18.34
CA LEU A 88 1.05 14.39 17.48
C LEU A 88 1.40 15.50 16.49
N GLU A 89 0.42 16.31 16.06
CA GLU A 89 0.63 17.42 15.14
C GLU A 89 1.09 18.72 15.83
N ARG A 90 0.72 18.91 17.11
CA ARG A 90 1.39 19.89 17.96
C ARG A 90 2.78 19.35 18.26
N LYS A 91 3.74 19.77 17.44
CA LYS A 91 5.17 19.71 17.77
C LYS A 91 5.29 20.09 19.23
N VAL A 92 5.90 19.21 20.02
CA VAL A 92 6.27 19.44 21.41
C VAL A 92 7.08 20.73 21.42
N ASP A 93 6.41 21.87 21.59
CA ASP A 93 7.02 23.03 22.19
C ASP A 93 7.44 22.52 23.56
N GLU A 94 8.74 22.60 23.84
CA GLU A 94 9.35 22.23 25.11
C GLU A 94 8.45 22.67 26.27
N PRO A 95 8.38 21.91 27.38
CA PRO A 95 7.56 22.28 28.52
C PRO A 95 7.94 23.67 29.01
N SER A 96 7.20 24.68 28.53
CA SER A 96 7.37 26.05 28.94
C SER A 96 6.87 26.13 30.37
N ILE A 97 7.81 26.43 31.25
CA ILE A 97 7.61 26.77 32.66
C ILE A 97 6.40 27.72 32.76
N PRO A 98 5.40 27.43 33.61
CA PRO A 98 4.23 28.27 33.75
C PRO A 98 4.64 29.60 34.40
N GLY A 99 4.87 30.63 33.58
CA GLY A 99 5.30 31.93 34.12
C GLY A 99 5.58 33.07 33.14
N ALA A 100 5.41 32.91 31.83
CA ALA A 100 5.69 34.01 30.89
C ALA A 100 4.49 34.26 29.95
N GLY A 101 3.76 35.34 30.24
CA GLY A 101 2.70 35.85 29.39
C GLY A 101 3.22 36.27 28.01
N GLY A 102 2.42 36.02 26.97
CA GLY A 102 2.79 36.35 25.60
C GLY A 102 1.68 36.03 24.60
N SER A 103 0.58 36.76 24.69
CA SER A 103 -0.49 36.80 23.68
C SER A 103 -0.02 37.56 22.42
N SER A 104 -0.41 37.08 21.22
CA SER A 104 -0.86 37.90 20.06
C SER A 104 -0.52 37.38 18.65
N SER A 105 0.24 36.31 18.42
CA SER A 105 0.66 35.98 17.03
C SER A 105 -0.25 35.00 16.24
N LYS A 106 -1.36 34.54 16.82
CA LYS A 106 -2.18 33.45 16.22
C LYS A 106 -3.25 33.90 15.21
N LYS A 107 -3.52 35.20 15.07
CA LYS A 107 -4.63 35.70 14.22
C LYS A 107 -4.21 35.91 12.76
N ASP A 108 -3.00 36.40 12.49
CA ASP A 108 -2.54 36.71 11.12
C ASP A 108 -2.18 35.48 10.28
N LYS A 109 -1.81 34.36 10.93
CA LYS A 109 -1.48 33.11 10.21
C LYS A 109 -2.71 32.42 9.62
N LYS A 110 -3.90 32.64 10.20
CA LYS A 110 -5.15 31.98 9.77
C LYS A 110 -5.73 32.61 8.49
N GLU A 111 -5.46 33.88 8.21
CA GLU A 111 -6.00 34.56 7.04
C GLU A 111 -5.18 34.29 5.76
N LYS A 112 -3.85 34.15 5.89
CA LYS A 112 -2.95 33.82 4.77
C LYS A 112 -3.20 32.41 4.20
N ASP A 113 -3.61 31.45 5.03
CA ASP A 113 -3.92 30.08 4.59
C ASP A 113 -5.29 29.96 3.89
N LYS A 114 -6.28 30.78 4.26
CA LYS A 114 -7.58 30.82 3.58
C LYS A 114 -7.42 31.30 2.13
N LYS A 115 -6.62 32.35 1.89
CA LYS A 115 -6.34 32.90 0.55
C LYS A 115 -5.58 31.93 -0.37
N LYS A 116 -4.72 31.05 0.18
CA LYS A 116 -4.02 30.01 -0.61
C LYS A 116 -4.93 28.84 -0.98
N LYS A 117 -5.92 28.49 -0.15
CA LYS A 117 -6.84 27.36 -0.40
C LYS A 117 -7.82 27.67 -1.54
N ASP A 118 -8.31 28.91 -1.64
CA ASP A 118 -9.25 29.30 -2.70
C ASP A 118 -8.58 29.37 -4.08
N LYS A 119 -7.33 29.88 -4.16
CA LYS A 119 -6.56 29.91 -5.42
C LYS A 119 -6.25 28.50 -5.98
N LYS A 120 -6.14 27.49 -5.10
CA LYS A 120 -5.91 26.08 -5.50
C LYS A 120 -7.19 25.40 -6.00
N LYS A 121 -8.35 25.77 -5.46
CA LYS A 121 -9.66 25.21 -5.85
C LYS A 121 -10.06 25.67 -7.27
N ASP A 122 -9.75 26.92 -7.62
CA ASP A 122 -10.05 27.46 -8.96
C ASP A 122 -9.18 26.87 -10.07
N LYS A 123 -7.89 26.61 -9.78
CA LYS A 123 -6.97 25.99 -10.74
C LYS A 123 -7.36 24.53 -11.06
N LYS A 124 -7.95 23.80 -10.11
CA LYS A 124 -8.46 22.43 -10.31
C LYS A 124 -9.71 22.42 -11.20
N LYS A 125 -10.66 23.34 -10.97
CA LYS A 125 -11.91 23.45 -11.75
C LYS A 125 -11.66 23.80 -13.22
N LYS A 126 -10.61 24.59 -13.52
CA LYS A 126 -10.22 24.93 -14.91
C LYS A 126 -9.57 23.75 -15.66
N LYS A 127 -8.89 22.83 -14.96
CA LYS A 127 -8.22 21.65 -15.56
C LYS A 127 -9.23 20.56 -15.97
N ASP A 128 -10.28 20.35 -15.17
CA ASP A 128 -11.30 19.33 -15.48
C ASP A 128 -12.19 19.72 -16.67
N LYS A 129 -12.48 21.01 -16.86
CA LYS A 129 -13.25 21.50 -18.02
C LYS A 129 -12.50 21.31 -19.35
N LYS A 130 -11.16 21.35 -19.35
CA LYS A 130 -10.32 21.10 -20.55
C LYS A 130 -10.22 19.61 -20.89
N LYS A 131 -10.31 18.71 -19.90
CA LYS A 131 -10.24 17.25 -20.09
C LYS A 131 -11.54 16.68 -20.68
N GLN A 132 -12.70 17.25 -20.33
CA GLN A 132 -13.99 16.87 -20.93
C GLN A 132 -14.13 17.30 -22.40
N LYS A 133 -13.54 18.43 -22.83
CA LYS A 133 -13.58 18.85 -24.24
C LYS A 133 -12.77 17.94 -25.18
N LYS A 134 -11.72 17.28 -24.69
CA LYS A 134 -10.90 16.35 -25.50
C LYS A 134 -11.52 14.96 -25.66
N LYS A 135 -12.45 14.54 -24.78
CA LYS A 135 -13.12 13.23 -24.89
C LYS A 135 -14.27 13.17 -25.90
N LYS A 136 -14.62 14.29 -26.56
CA LYS A 136 -15.71 14.33 -27.56
C LYS A 136 -15.25 14.11 -29.02
N LYS A 137 -13.99 13.74 -29.28
CA LYS A 137 -13.46 13.68 -30.66
C LYS A 137 -12.90 12.33 -31.12
N SER A 138 -13.00 11.26 -30.35
CA SER A 138 -12.41 9.97 -30.76
C SER A 138 -13.21 8.80 -30.21
N SER A 139 -14.13 8.26 -31.01
CA SER A 139 -14.23 6.82 -31.31
C SER A 139 -15.62 6.50 -31.89
N SER A 140 -15.68 6.42 -33.21
CA SER A 140 -16.68 5.74 -34.02
C SER A 140 -16.23 4.29 -34.29
N SER A 141 -17.14 3.33 -34.11
CA SER A 141 -17.24 1.95 -34.72
C SER A 141 -17.68 0.89 -33.68
N SER A 142 -19.00 0.67 -33.53
CA SER A 142 -19.78 -0.58 -33.81
C SER A 142 -19.36 -1.81 -32.97
N SER A 143 -20.23 -2.50 -32.22
CA SER A 143 -21.57 -3.01 -32.58
C SER A 143 -22.44 -3.46 -31.38
N SER A 144 -23.73 -3.12 -31.46
CA SER A 144 -24.96 -3.82 -31.01
C SER A 144 -25.09 -4.48 -29.63
N SER A 145 -25.90 -3.88 -28.76
CA SER A 145 -27.17 -4.50 -28.31
C SER A 145 -28.07 -3.45 -27.63
N SER A 146 -29.35 -3.58 -27.93
CA SER A 146 -30.45 -2.66 -27.68
C SER A 146 -30.91 -2.67 -26.23
N SER A 147 -30.97 -1.49 -25.61
CA SER A 147 -32.10 -1.14 -24.72
C SER A 147 -32.11 0.37 -24.46
N SER A 148 -33.18 0.95 -24.96
CA SER A 148 -33.71 2.28 -24.71
C SER A 148 -33.62 2.75 -23.26
N SER A 149 -33.05 3.93 -23.03
CA SER A 149 -33.82 5.05 -22.46
C SER A 149 -32.96 6.31 -22.34
N SER A 150 -33.54 7.38 -22.86
CA SER A 150 -33.05 8.75 -22.92
C SER A 150 -33.10 9.43 -21.55
N SER A 151 -31.97 9.93 -21.07
CA SER A 151 -31.96 10.94 -19.99
C SER A 151 -31.36 12.25 -20.50
N SER A 152 -32.24 13.02 -21.11
CA SER A 152 -32.05 14.43 -21.43
C SER A 152 -31.78 15.20 -20.14
N SER A 153 -30.63 15.87 -20.11
CA SER A 153 -30.24 16.80 -19.05
C SER A 153 -31.15 18.02 -19.06
N SER A 154 -32.31 17.91 -18.43
CA SER A 154 -33.24 19.00 -18.18
C SER A 154 -32.89 19.67 -16.85
N LYS A 155 -32.38 20.90 -16.94
CA LYS A 155 -32.29 21.82 -15.81
C LYS A 155 -33.71 22.18 -15.37
N GLY A 156 -33.98 22.09 -14.07
CA GLY A 156 -35.07 22.84 -13.45
C GLY A 156 -36.40 22.11 -13.37
N LYS A 157 -36.60 21.38 -12.27
CA LYS A 157 -37.78 21.42 -11.40
C LYS A 157 -37.45 20.50 -10.22
N LYS A 158 -37.53 21.01 -8.99
CA LYS A 158 -37.53 20.20 -7.77
C LYS A 158 -38.76 19.29 -7.83
N ARG A 159 -38.67 18.15 -8.54
CA ARG A 159 -39.69 17.10 -8.48
C ARG A 159 -39.51 16.45 -7.10
N LYS A 160 -40.60 16.42 -6.33
CA LYS A 160 -40.65 15.66 -5.08
C LYS A 160 -40.27 14.21 -5.39
N PRO A 161 -39.45 13.55 -4.57
CA PRO A 161 -39.12 12.14 -4.79
C PRO A 161 -40.43 11.35 -4.82
N GLU A 162 -40.69 10.68 -5.94
CA GLU A 162 -41.74 9.66 -6.00
C GLU A 162 -41.41 8.61 -4.93
N LYS A 163 -42.40 8.28 -4.11
CA LYS A 163 -42.27 7.22 -3.13
C LYS A 163 -42.13 5.91 -3.90
N LEU A 164 -40.92 5.36 -3.94
CA LEU A 164 -40.69 4.00 -4.42
C LEU A 164 -41.58 3.05 -3.64
N SER A 165 -42.09 2.02 -4.33
CA SER A 165 -42.87 0.98 -3.67
C SER A 165 -41.99 0.28 -2.63
N LYS A 166 -42.59 -0.16 -1.52
CA LYS A 166 -41.84 -0.89 -0.49
C LYS A 166 -41.26 -2.20 -1.03
N GLU A 167 -41.86 -2.76 -2.07
CA GLU A 167 -41.38 -3.96 -2.76
C GLU A 167 -40.04 -3.71 -3.47
N ASP A 168 -39.92 -2.59 -4.21
CA ASP A 168 -38.68 -2.22 -4.91
C ASP A 168 -37.50 -2.00 -3.95
N GLU A 169 -37.76 -1.43 -2.77
CA GLU A 169 -36.74 -1.25 -1.73
C GLU A 169 -36.21 -2.59 -1.18
N ILE A 170 -37.11 -3.57 -0.99
CA ILE A 170 -36.74 -4.92 -0.53
C ILE A 170 -35.91 -5.64 -1.60
N GLU A 171 -36.30 -5.52 -2.87
CA GLU A 171 -35.58 -6.16 -3.96
C GLU A 171 -34.18 -5.54 -4.15
N GLN A 172 -34.08 -4.21 -4.04
CA GLN A 172 -32.79 -3.53 -4.09
C GLN A 172 -31.87 -3.92 -2.91
N TYR A 173 -32.44 -4.15 -1.72
CA TYR A 173 -31.68 -4.65 -0.58
C TYR A 173 -31.16 -6.06 -0.81
N LYS A 174 -31.98 -6.97 -1.34
CA LYS A 174 -31.57 -8.35 -1.69
C LYS A 174 -30.47 -8.35 -2.76
N ALA A 175 -30.59 -7.52 -3.79
CA ALA A 175 -29.56 -7.38 -4.82
C ALA A 175 -28.22 -6.90 -4.24
N ARG A 176 -28.25 -5.90 -3.34
CA ARG A 176 -27.04 -5.41 -2.67
C ARG A 176 -26.41 -6.47 -1.75
N ALA A 177 -27.23 -7.28 -1.07
CA ALA A 177 -26.73 -8.37 -0.24
C ALA A 177 -26.05 -9.46 -1.08
N HIS A 178 -26.65 -9.84 -2.21
CA HIS A 178 -26.06 -10.82 -3.14
C HIS A 178 -24.76 -10.30 -3.76
N GLU A 179 -24.71 -9.03 -4.16
CA GLU A 179 -23.48 -8.38 -4.66
C GLU A 179 -22.37 -8.38 -3.60
N ALA A 180 -22.71 -8.10 -2.33
CA ALA A 180 -21.74 -8.14 -1.23
C ALA A 180 -21.20 -9.56 -0.99
N MET A 181 -22.05 -10.58 -1.09
CA MET A 181 -21.64 -11.98 -0.97
C MET A 181 -20.71 -12.40 -2.11
N ALA A 182 -21.04 -12.02 -3.35
CA ALA A 182 -20.20 -12.28 -4.52
C ALA A 182 -18.81 -11.63 -4.40
N LYS A 183 -18.74 -10.37 -3.90
CA LYS A 183 -17.46 -9.70 -3.63
C LYS A 183 -16.63 -10.41 -2.57
N ARG A 184 -17.25 -10.93 -1.52
CA ARG A 184 -16.56 -11.70 -0.47
C ARG A 184 -15.93 -12.98 -1.04
N LEU A 185 -16.68 -13.73 -1.85
CA LEU A 185 -16.18 -14.95 -2.51
C LEU A 185 -15.03 -14.64 -3.49
N ALA A 186 -15.12 -13.54 -4.24
CA ALA A 186 -14.05 -13.13 -5.15
C ALA A 186 -12.74 -12.78 -4.40
N ILE A 187 -12.84 -12.12 -3.24
CA ILE A 187 -11.68 -11.84 -2.39
C ILE A 187 -11.06 -13.13 -1.85
N GLU A 188 -11.89 -14.07 -1.40
CA GLU A 188 -11.44 -15.35 -0.89
C GLU A 188 -10.70 -16.18 -1.95
N GLN A 189 -11.22 -16.20 -3.19
CA GLN A 189 -10.54 -16.84 -4.32
C GLN A 189 -9.18 -16.20 -4.61
N GLN A 190 -9.08 -14.86 -4.60
CA GLN A 190 -7.80 -14.18 -4.79
C GLN A 190 -6.80 -14.48 -3.69
N VAL A 191 -7.24 -14.60 -2.43
CA VAL A 191 -6.38 -14.98 -1.31
C VAL A 191 -5.88 -16.41 -1.51
N ARG A 192 -6.76 -17.35 -1.86
CA ARG A 192 -6.40 -18.75 -2.11
C ARG A 192 -5.39 -18.88 -3.26
N GLU A 193 -5.60 -18.16 -4.36
CA GLU A 193 -4.69 -18.16 -5.51
C GLU A 193 -3.31 -17.57 -5.13
N LYS A 194 -3.27 -16.50 -4.34
CA LYS A 194 -2.01 -15.92 -3.85
C LYS A 194 -1.25 -16.89 -2.95
N VAL A 195 -1.94 -17.62 -2.08
CA VAL A 195 -1.32 -18.65 -1.23
C VAL A 195 -0.72 -19.76 -2.10
N MET A 196 -1.47 -20.30 -3.05
CA MET A 196 -0.97 -21.32 -3.99
C MET A 196 0.23 -20.83 -4.79
N ARG A 197 0.18 -19.59 -5.31
CA ARG A 197 1.30 -18.99 -6.04
C ARG A 197 2.55 -18.82 -5.19
N THR A 198 2.38 -18.49 -3.92
CA THR A 198 3.49 -18.35 -2.96
C THR A 198 4.12 -19.70 -2.68
N GLN A 199 3.31 -20.73 -2.43
CA GLN A 199 3.80 -22.10 -2.26
C GLN A 199 4.55 -22.62 -3.48
N MET A 200 4.04 -22.37 -4.69
CA MET A 200 4.73 -22.75 -5.94
C MET A 200 6.08 -22.05 -6.09
N ARG A 201 6.15 -20.75 -5.77
CA ARG A 201 7.42 -20.01 -5.80
C ARG A 201 8.41 -20.54 -4.77
N GLU A 202 7.95 -20.90 -3.57
CA GLU A 202 8.79 -21.48 -2.52
C GLU A 202 9.32 -22.85 -2.93
N MET A 203 8.48 -23.70 -3.52
CA MET A 203 8.88 -25.00 -4.06
C MET A 203 9.93 -24.85 -5.17
N GLN A 204 9.74 -23.91 -6.09
CA GLN A 204 10.73 -23.61 -7.13
C GLN A 204 12.06 -23.11 -6.55
N ASN A 205 12.02 -22.23 -5.56
CA ASN A 205 13.21 -21.74 -4.88
C ASN A 205 13.95 -22.86 -4.14
N ARG A 206 13.20 -23.78 -3.49
CA ARG A 206 13.76 -24.96 -2.83
C ARG A 206 14.40 -25.94 -3.83
N ALA A 207 13.78 -26.14 -4.99
CA ALA A 207 14.36 -26.95 -6.05
C ALA A 207 15.63 -26.30 -6.64
N ALA A 208 15.64 -24.98 -6.78
CA ALA A 208 16.80 -24.24 -7.26
C ALA A 208 17.96 -24.26 -6.26
N SER A 209 17.68 -24.15 -4.96
CA SER A 209 18.72 -24.22 -3.93
C SER A 209 19.35 -25.61 -3.84
N GLN A 210 18.58 -26.67 -4.06
CA GLN A 210 19.11 -28.04 -4.16
C GLN A 210 20.06 -28.22 -5.37
N ARG A 211 19.84 -27.50 -6.48
CA ARG A 211 20.74 -27.57 -7.66
C ARG A 211 22.09 -26.87 -7.48
N MET A 212 22.21 -25.95 -6.53
CA MET A 212 23.43 -25.15 -6.32
C MET A 212 24.42 -25.80 -5.34
N VAL A 213 24.00 -26.85 -4.63
CA VAL A 213 24.93 -27.69 -3.86
C VAL A 213 25.48 -28.73 -4.82
N PRO A 214 26.82 -28.82 -5.02
CA PRO A 214 27.40 -29.93 -5.77
C PRO A 214 26.88 -31.24 -5.17
N MET A 215 26.10 -32.00 -5.94
CA MET A 215 25.57 -33.27 -5.47
C MET A 215 26.73 -34.14 -4.99
N ARG A 216 26.56 -34.79 -3.84
CA ARG A 216 27.53 -35.80 -3.43
C ARG A 216 27.53 -36.93 -4.47
N PRO A 217 28.69 -37.48 -4.84
CA PRO A 217 28.78 -38.53 -5.85
C PRO A 217 27.89 -39.76 -5.59
N GLU A 218 27.63 -40.09 -4.33
CA GLU A 218 26.74 -41.20 -3.96
C GLU A 218 25.25 -40.89 -4.19
N GLU A 219 24.80 -39.66 -3.89
CA GLU A 219 23.40 -39.24 -4.12
C GLU A 219 23.07 -39.14 -5.62
N GLY A 220 24.08 -38.85 -6.46
CA GLY A 220 23.92 -38.84 -7.91
C GLY A 220 23.62 -40.21 -8.52
N LYS A 221 24.21 -41.28 -7.96
CA LYS A 221 23.95 -42.66 -8.42
C LYS A 221 22.53 -43.09 -8.11
N GLU A 222 22.02 -42.77 -6.91
CA GLU A 222 20.65 -43.11 -6.52
C GLU A 222 19.61 -42.39 -7.38
N MET A 223 19.80 -41.11 -7.66
CA MET A 223 18.88 -40.35 -8.50
C MET A 223 18.86 -40.86 -9.95
N ALA A 224 20.03 -41.28 -10.48
CA ALA A 224 20.13 -41.92 -11.80
C ALA A 224 19.42 -43.27 -11.84
N ALA A 225 19.60 -44.12 -10.82
CA ALA A 225 18.92 -45.41 -10.72
C ALA A 225 17.39 -45.24 -10.62
N MET A 226 16.91 -44.21 -9.89
CA MET A 226 15.48 -43.91 -9.80
C MET A 226 14.91 -43.43 -11.13
N GLN A 227 15.66 -42.63 -11.91
CA GLN A 227 15.28 -42.22 -13.26
C GLN A 227 15.19 -43.42 -14.21
N GLU A 228 16.14 -44.35 -14.16
CA GLU A 228 16.08 -45.59 -14.95
C GLU A 228 14.85 -46.42 -14.60
N GLN A 229 14.56 -46.64 -13.31
CA GLN A 229 13.36 -47.38 -12.91
C GLN A 229 12.07 -46.70 -13.36
N ALA A 230 11.98 -45.37 -13.26
CA ALA A 230 10.83 -44.60 -13.73
C ALA A 230 10.65 -44.76 -15.25
N TYR A 231 11.73 -44.65 -16.01
CA TYR A 231 11.71 -44.83 -17.47
C TYR A 231 11.28 -46.25 -17.86
N PHE A 232 11.83 -47.27 -17.21
CA PHE A 232 11.44 -48.67 -17.44
C PHE A 232 9.99 -48.96 -17.06
N SER A 233 9.48 -48.34 -15.99
CA SER A 233 8.07 -48.51 -15.59
C SER A 233 7.09 -47.93 -16.62
N GLN A 234 7.42 -46.78 -17.23
CA GLN A 234 6.61 -46.20 -18.31
C GLN A 234 6.62 -47.08 -19.56
N PHE A 235 7.77 -47.64 -19.90
CA PHE A 235 7.92 -48.58 -21.01
C PHE A 235 7.10 -49.87 -20.81
N LYS A 236 6.98 -50.35 -19.58
CA LYS A 236 6.21 -51.55 -19.25
C LYS A 236 4.70 -51.35 -19.42
N ILE A 237 4.19 -50.13 -19.24
CA ILE A 237 2.77 -49.79 -19.37
C ILE A 237 2.36 -49.60 -20.84
N MET A 238 3.29 -49.22 -21.72
CA MET A 238 2.99 -48.96 -23.14
C MET A 238 2.91 -50.19 -24.04
N GLY A 239 2.95 -51.41 -23.49
CA GLY A 239 2.84 -52.65 -24.26
C GLY A 239 4.07 -52.86 -25.14
N GLY A 240 5.04 -53.60 -24.62
CA GLY A 240 6.37 -53.80 -25.21
C GLY A 240 6.37 -54.03 -26.72
N LYS A 241 6.65 -52.98 -27.49
CA LYS A 241 7.26 -53.12 -28.81
C LYS A 241 8.76 -53.17 -28.58
N GLN A 242 9.35 -54.29 -29.01
CA GLN A 242 10.77 -54.58 -28.99
C GLN A 242 11.57 -53.35 -29.46
N MET A 243 12.50 -52.87 -28.64
CA MET A 243 13.43 -51.83 -29.04
C MET A 243 14.38 -52.40 -30.11
N PRO A 244 14.68 -51.66 -31.19
CA PRO A 244 15.67 -52.10 -32.17
C PRO A 244 17.05 -52.14 -31.50
N GLU A 245 17.78 -53.24 -31.69
CA GLU A 245 19.13 -53.38 -31.16
C GLU A 245 20.07 -52.34 -31.77
N PRO A 246 20.92 -51.68 -30.97
CA PRO A 246 21.95 -50.80 -31.48
C PRO A 246 22.97 -51.63 -32.27
N THR A 247 23.20 -51.22 -33.53
CA THR A 247 24.22 -51.78 -34.42
C THR A 247 25.57 -51.08 -34.21
#